data_AF-A0A8H7V8T3-F1
#
_entry.id   AF-A0A8H7V8T3-F1
#
_cell.length_a   1.000
_cell.length_b   1.000
_cell.length_c   1.000
_cell.angle_alpha   90.00
_cell.angle_beta   90.00
_cell.angle_gamma   90.00
#
_symmetry.space_group_name_H-M   'P 1'
#
loop_
_entity.id
_entity.type
_entity.pdbx_description
1 polymer ?
#
loop_
_entity_poly.entity_id
_entity_poly.type
_entity_poly.pdbx_seq_one_letter_code
_entity_poly.pdbx_strand_id
1 'polypeptide(L)'
;MRQKVNSKKERAPSILVNDLHVYDKVTRWVVFAFWSVVLLGLPFWWKTTEVYRANLPFTEIDAWQTKQACDFIMPTTFIIYIPTPWSMEKQDLARDIQQQLSNALSEKYRDNFPIHVSVKEEREDDTGEESIGTYFIHIEESDKVDMHVGSQRTSTIRLKDKSTIVDTLSKMIPPVYLDEYESLGNTACHVEKMDKNDVASMRALKYSSQYETTFSLMNNNPDHMKMDWDIRDAVKTYLTPFLKEVAVVSNFTIDSQIQNYAPLSLRPKFKQRENRPSYYYFEPRDLPHFVNSAEWNLGKWEKPPSTITSYPSINFILYVPLQEEAPLRIHDSQGNPLLTSAFLIPRWGGVVIKNPPKAATDEYRFTKKDLQPIIKIFISQLRSLIGIHDLQTKQFPTAEYDVTFEPASKTGITTLEKDNLIRSRTLENVVNTISTLKSLSQLVDEIPNMVVQDHINSKVRDSLDALTSVSEALAVENYVVALQHSIKAIELAEKAFFDPTMVSMLYFPDEHKYAIYMPLFVPISVPLIMALLKQFKALKQSKIKKE
;
A
#
# COMPACT_ATOMS: atom_id res chain seq x y z
N MET A 1 118.67 -37.88 23.32
CA MET A 1 118.17 -38.57 22.12
C MET A 1 116.64 -38.57 22.13
N ARG A 2 116.06 -38.43 20.94
CA ARG A 2 114.63 -38.35 20.57
C ARG A 2 113.71 -39.34 21.30
N GLN A 3 112.49 -38.94 21.69
CA GLN A 3 111.26 -39.18 20.91
C GLN A 3 110.00 -38.57 21.57
N LYS A 4 109.19 -37.90 20.73
CA LYS A 4 107.81 -37.47 20.97
C LYS A 4 106.85 -38.65 20.83
N VAL A 5 105.86 -38.77 21.72
CA VAL A 5 104.52 -39.36 21.48
C VAL A 5 103.54 -38.64 22.41
N ASN A 6 102.95 -37.49 22.05
CA ASN A 6 101.72 -37.28 21.28
C ASN A 6 100.46 -37.89 21.93
N SER A 7 99.73 -37.07 22.69
CA SER A 7 98.36 -37.31 23.17
C SER A 7 97.35 -37.07 22.05
N LYS A 8 96.42 -37.99 21.80
CA LYS A 8 95.25 -37.71 20.96
C LYS A 8 94.06 -38.62 21.26
N LYS A 9 92.87 -38.00 21.15
CA LYS A 9 91.49 -38.46 21.38
C LYS A 9 91.07 -38.42 22.86
N GLU A 10 89.95 -37.79 23.20
CA GLU A 10 88.62 -37.99 22.58
C GLU A 10 87.98 -36.74 21.96
N ARG A 11 87.43 -36.91 20.74
CA ARG A 11 86.44 -36.02 20.14
C ARG A 11 85.06 -36.56 20.52
N ALA A 12 84.19 -35.72 21.06
CA ALA A 12 82.76 -35.95 21.07
C ALA A 12 82.24 -36.12 19.62
N PRO A 13 81.24 -36.98 19.37
CA PRO A 13 80.89 -37.43 18.03
C PRO A 13 80.19 -36.33 17.22
N SER A 14 80.69 -36.10 16.00
CA SER A 14 80.15 -35.23 14.95
C SER A 14 78.76 -35.64 14.41
N ILE A 15 78.18 -36.71 14.95
CA ILE A 15 76.89 -37.28 14.53
C ILE A 15 75.73 -36.46 15.13
N LEU A 16 75.84 -36.03 16.39
CA LEU A 16 74.82 -35.25 17.09
C LEU A 16 74.55 -33.87 16.46
N VAL A 17 75.56 -33.24 15.85
CA VAL A 17 75.42 -31.89 15.27
C VAL A 17 74.72 -31.91 13.90
N ASN A 18 74.95 -32.97 13.11
CA ASN A 18 74.24 -33.14 11.83
C ASN A 18 72.78 -33.54 12.04
N ASP A 19 72.48 -34.38 13.05
CA ASP A 19 71.09 -34.75 13.39
C ASP A 19 70.28 -33.54 13.87
N LEU A 20 70.88 -32.63 14.65
CA LEU A 20 70.27 -31.36 15.07
C LEU A 20 69.92 -30.44 13.88
N HIS A 21 70.80 -30.37 12.87
CA HIS A 21 70.58 -29.52 11.69
C HIS A 21 69.55 -30.10 10.71
N VAL A 22 69.47 -31.43 10.61
CA VAL A 22 68.45 -32.16 9.83
C VAL A 22 67.10 -32.04 10.53
N TYR A 23 67.05 -32.18 11.85
CA TYR A 23 65.83 -32.03 12.65
C TYR A 23 65.24 -30.61 12.52
N ASP A 24 66.08 -29.58 12.52
CA ASP A 24 65.65 -28.18 12.35
C ASP A 24 65.13 -27.91 10.92
N LYS A 25 65.69 -28.57 9.90
CA LYS A 25 65.21 -28.48 8.50
C LYS A 25 63.86 -29.19 8.32
N VAL A 26 63.70 -30.41 8.85
CA VAL A 26 62.44 -31.17 8.80
C VAL A 26 61.33 -30.44 9.56
N THR A 27 61.62 -29.90 10.75
CA THR A 27 60.66 -29.12 11.54
C THR A 27 60.18 -27.87 10.80
N ARG A 28 61.06 -27.19 10.05
CA ARG A 28 60.66 -26.05 9.19
C ARG A 28 59.74 -26.47 8.05
N TRP A 29 60.00 -27.60 7.40
CA TRP A 29 59.12 -28.13 6.35
C TRP A 29 57.76 -28.57 6.90
N VAL A 30 57.71 -29.18 8.08
CA VAL A 30 56.45 -29.57 8.73
C VAL A 30 55.61 -28.35 9.11
N VAL A 31 56.22 -27.33 9.73
CA VAL A 31 55.51 -26.08 10.06
C VAL A 31 55.04 -25.39 8.78
N PHE A 32 55.88 -25.34 7.74
CA PHE A 32 55.48 -24.77 6.45
C PHE A 32 54.31 -25.52 5.81
N ALA A 33 54.32 -26.86 5.83
CA ALA A 33 53.23 -27.68 5.30
C ALA A 33 51.92 -27.51 6.07
N PHE A 34 51.97 -27.38 7.40
CA PHE A 34 50.78 -27.07 8.19
C PHE A 34 50.21 -25.69 7.86
N TRP A 35 51.07 -24.67 7.78
CA TRP A 35 50.62 -23.32 7.44
C TRP A 35 50.15 -23.19 6.01
N SER A 36 50.69 -23.96 5.05
CA SER A 36 50.15 -23.98 3.68
C SER A 36 48.73 -24.57 3.65
N VAL A 37 48.46 -25.63 4.42
CA VAL A 37 47.10 -26.19 4.58
C VAL A 37 46.17 -25.20 5.25
N VAL A 38 46.60 -24.50 6.30
CA VAL A 38 45.78 -23.47 6.97
C VAL A 38 45.48 -22.30 6.02
N LEU A 39 46.48 -21.81 5.28
CA LEU A 39 46.33 -20.69 4.35
C LEU A 39 45.44 -21.03 3.13
N LEU A 40 45.42 -22.28 2.69
CA LEU A 40 44.52 -22.75 1.63
C LEU A 40 43.15 -23.17 2.16
N GLY A 41 43.10 -23.73 3.37
CA GLY A 41 41.91 -24.24 4.01
C GLY A 41 41.00 -23.15 4.58
N LEU A 42 41.56 -22.06 5.11
CA LEU A 42 40.77 -20.93 5.64
C LEU A 42 39.89 -20.27 4.55
N PRO A 43 40.41 -19.90 3.36
CA PRO A 43 39.58 -19.36 2.28
C PRO A 43 38.51 -20.35 1.81
N PHE A 44 38.85 -21.63 1.71
CA PHE A 44 37.92 -22.68 1.31
C PHE A 44 36.80 -22.87 2.35
N TRP A 45 37.14 -22.90 3.63
CA TRP A 45 36.19 -22.98 4.75
C TRP A 45 35.30 -21.73 4.82
N TRP A 46 35.87 -20.55 4.62
CA TRP A 46 35.10 -19.31 4.57
C TRP A 46 34.08 -19.36 3.43
N LYS A 47 34.51 -19.79 2.23
CA LYS A 47 33.63 -19.86 1.07
C LYS A 47 32.54 -20.94 1.20
N THR A 48 32.85 -22.06 1.83
CA THR A 48 31.90 -23.18 2.01
C THR A 48 30.95 -22.97 3.18
N THR A 49 31.28 -22.10 4.14
CA THR A 49 30.40 -21.74 5.26
C THR A 49 29.69 -20.39 5.07
N GLU A 50 29.88 -19.76 3.91
CA GLU A 50 29.16 -18.56 3.50
C GLU A 50 27.70 -18.94 3.19
N VAL A 51 26.78 -18.18 3.76
CA VAL A 51 25.35 -18.36 3.52
C VAL A 51 25.04 -17.91 2.09
N TYR A 52 24.47 -18.81 1.28
CA TYR A 52 24.10 -18.49 -0.10
C TYR A 52 23.11 -17.31 -0.16
N ARG A 53 23.38 -16.36 -1.07
CA ARG A 53 22.49 -15.23 -1.37
C ARG A 53 22.41 -14.99 -2.87
N ALA A 54 21.19 -14.91 -3.37
CA ALA A 54 20.94 -14.41 -4.70
C ALA A 54 21.25 -12.91 -4.77
N ASN A 55 21.87 -12.48 -5.87
CA ASN A 55 22.18 -11.08 -6.12
C ASN A 55 20.91 -10.33 -6.52
N LEU A 56 20.41 -9.47 -5.62
CA LEU A 56 19.29 -8.58 -5.92
C LEU A 56 19.75 -7.37 -6.75
N PRO A 57 18.90 -6.87 -7.66
CA PRO A 57 19.24 -5.73 -8.53
C PRO A 57 19.15 -4.39 -7.80
N PHE A 58 20.02 -4.15 -6.81
CA PHE A 58 20.01 -2.93 -5.98
C PHE A 58 20.09 -1.64 -6.80
N THR A 59 20.92 -1.62 -7.85
CA THR A 59 21.08 -0.46 -8.73
C THR A 59 19.79 -0.09 -9.46
N GLU A 60 19.00 -1.08 -9.86
CA GLU A 60 17.71 -0.86 -10.53
C GLU A 60 16.67 -0.35 -9.53
N ILE A 61 16.62 -0.94 -8.32
CA ILE A 61 15.74 -0.48 -7.23
C ILE A 61 16.02 0.99 -6.87
N ASP A 62 17.28 1.38 -6.76
CA ASP A 62 17.69 2.76 -6.46
C ASP A 62 17.37 3.74 -7.61
N ALA A 63 17.44 3.28 -8.87
CA ALA A 63 17.05 4.09 -10.03
C ALA A 63 15.56 4.44 -10.02
N TRP A 64 14.72 3.48 -9.63
CA TRP A 64 13.28 3.69 -9.46
C TRP A 64 12.94 4.71 -8.37
N GLN A 65 13.65 4.69 -7.25
CA GLN A 65 13.42 5.66 -6.17
C GLN A 65 13.81 7.10 -6.57
N THR A 66 14.92 7.26 -7.27
CA THR A 66 15.54 8.59 -7.46
C THR A 66 15.06 9.33 -8.71
N LYS A 67 14.68 8.62 -9.77
CA LYS A 67 14.33 9.24 -11.06
C LYS A 67 13.13 8.62 -11.74
N GLN A 68 13.03 7.29 -11.80
CA GLN A 68 12.02 6.65 -12.66
C GLN A 68 10.60 6.65 -12.04
N ALA A 69 10.45 6.82 -10.73
CA ALA A 69 9.13 7.01 -10.11
C ALA A 69 8.37 8.23 -10.66
N CYS A 70 9.09 9.30 -11.02
CA CYS A 70 8.52 10.51 -11.63
C CYS A 70 8.36 10.41 -13.14
N ASP A 71 8.87 9.36 -13.78
CA ASP A 71 8.91 9.22 -15.23
C ASP A 71 7.65 8.48 -15.71
N PHE A 72 6.51 9.17 -15.63
CA PHE A 72 5.22 8.67 -16.09
C PHE A 72 4.47 9.74 -16.88
N ILE A 73 3.63 9.29 -17.82
CA ILE A 73 2.78 10.17 -18.64
C ILE A 73 1.35 9.63 -18.57
N MET A 74 0.41 10.46 -18.11
CA MET A 74 -1.02 10.16 -18.01
C MET A 74 -1.84 11.18 -18.83
N PRO A 75 -2.04 10.93 -20.13
CA PRO A 75 -2.77 11.86 -21.01
C PRO A 75 -4.27 11.87 -20.71
N THR A 76 -4.87 13.05 -20.77
CA THR A 76 -6.34 13.19 -20.67
C THR A 76 -6.90 13.91 -21.87
N THR A 77 -7.93 13.31 -22.46
CA THR A 77 -8.54 13.77 -23.71
C THR A 77 -9.92 14.35 -23.42
N PHE A 78 -10.13 15.61 -23.83
CA PHE A 78 -11.44 16.26 -23.80
C PHE A 78 -11.99 16.37 -25.23
N ILE A 79 -13.16 15.79 -25.45
CA ILE A 79 -13.91 15.90 -26.70
C ILE A 79 -15.06 16.87 -26.45
N ILE A 80 -15.00 18.04 -27.06
CA ILE A 80 -15.95 19.13 -26.85
C ILE A 80 -16.89 19.20 -28.04
N TYR A 81 -18.18 18.99 -27.80
CA TYR A 81 -19.25 19.15 -28.79
C TYR A 81 -19.82 20.55 -28.70
N ILE A 82 -19.79 21.25 -29.83
CA ILE A 82 -20.32 22.61 -29.96
C ILE A 82 -21.64 22.56 -30.76
N PRO A 83 -22.64 23.39 -30.38
CA PRO A 83 -23.85 23.56 -31.17
C PRO A 83 -23.54 23.94 -32.62
N THR A 84 -24.25 23.36 -33.57
CA THR A 84 -24.10 23.67 -35.00
C THR A 84 -24.20 25.16 -35.37
N PRO A 85 -25.00 26.02 -34.69
CA PRO A 85 -25.01 27.46 -34.98
C PRO A 85 -23.70 28.19 -34.62
N TRP A 86 -22.85 27.60 -33.79
CA TRP A 86 -21.61 28.19 -33.28
C TRP A 86 -20.36 27.68 -34.01
N SER A 87 -20.51 27.18 -35.24
CA SER A 87 -19.40 26.71 -36.09
C SER A 87 -18.27 27.77 -36.18
N MET A 88 -17.16 27.49 -35.51
CA MET A 88 -15.91 28.27 -35.52
C MET A 88 -14.78 27.46 -36.18
N GLU A 89 -13.61 28.07 -36.37
CA GLU A 89 -12.38 27.34 -36.70
C GLU A 89 -12.01 26.38 -35.55
N LYS A 90 -12.48 25.13 -35.66
CA LYS A 90 -12.40 24.09 -34.61
C LYS A 90 -10.98 23.85 -34.11
N GLN A 91 -9.98 23.98 -35.00
CA GLN A 91 -8.58 23.71 -34.67
C GLN A 91 -7.97 24.80 -33.79
N ASP A 92 -8.25 26.07 -34.06
CA ASP A 92 -7.70 27.17 -33.26
C ASP A 92 -8.40 27.25 -31.91
N LEU A 93 -9.72 27.03 -31.87
CA LEU A 93 -10.45 26.91 -30.62
C LEU A 93 -9.94 25.75 -29.75
N ALA A 94 -9.68 24.58 -30.34
CA ALA A 94 -9.11 23.44 -29.62
C ALA A 94 -7.72 23.77 -29.04
N ARG A 95 -6.86 24.45 -29.82
CA ARG A 95 -5.53 24.88 -29.37
C ARG A 95 -5.61 25.87 -28.23
N ASP A 96 -6.48 26.87 -28.32
CA ASP A 96 -6.64 27.89 -27.29
C ASP A 96 -7.12 27.26 -25.97
N ILE A 97 -8.11 26.37 -26.03
CA ILE A 97 -8.61 25.64 -24.85
C ILE A 97 -7.50 24.76 -24.27
N GLN A 98 -6.80 23.98 -25.11
CA GLN A 98 -5.73 23.10 -24.67
C GLN A 98 -4.62 23.88 -23.97
N GLN A 99 -4.23 25.04 -24.50
CA GLN A 99 -3.21 25.90 -23.91
C GLN A 99 -3.67 26.46 -22.55
N GLN A 100 -4.90 26.95 -22.45
CA GLN A 100 -5.44 27.46 -21.19
C GLN A 100 -5.56 26.38 -20.10
N LEU A 101 -6.04 25.18 -20.46
CA LEU A 101 -6.11 24.05 -19.52
C LEU A 101 -4.72 23.58 -19.08
N SER A 102 -3.75 23.53 -20.00
CA SER A 102 -2.37 23.17 -19.66
C SER A 102 -1.72 24.22 -18.75
N ASN A 103 -2.06 25.50 -18.90
CA ASN A 103 -1.59 26.58 -18.03
C ASN A 103 -2.22 26.53 -16.64
N ALA A 104 -3.42 25.97 -16.50
CA ALA A 104 -4.07 25.76 -15.21
C ALA A 104 -3.36 24.68 -14.36
N LEU A 105 -2.60 23.79 -15.00
CA LEU A 105 -1.77 22.81 -14.30
C LEU A 105 -0.51 23.44 -13.71
N SER A 106 -0.09 22.92 -12.54
CA SER A 106 1.20 23.23 -11.92
C SER A 106 2.35 22.99 -12.89
N GLU A 107 3.26 23.96 -13.02
CA GLU A 107 4.45 23.85 -13.87
C GLU A 107 5.29 22.61 -13.57
N LYS A 108 5.24 22.12 -12.32
CA LYS A 108 6.01 20.97 -11.86
C LYS A 108 5.60 19.65 -12.49
N TYR A 109 4.31 19.47 -12.80
CA TYR A 109 3.74 18.20 -13.26
C TYR A 109 3.06 18.31 -14.63
N ARG A 110 3.20 19.45 -15.31
CA ARG A 110 2.56 19.70 -16.61
C ARG A 110 2.95 18.65 -17.65
N ASP A 111 4.20 18.21 -17.65
CA ASP A 111 4.70 17.20 -18.59
C ASP A 111 4.20 15.78 -18.27
N ASN A 112 3.88 15.50 -17.01
CA ASN A 112 3.35 14.19 -16.58
C ASN A 112 1.88 14.00 -16.95
N PHE A 113 1.13 15.10 -17.11
CA PHE A 113 -0.32 15.07 -17.36
C PHE A 113 -0.67 15.86 -18.63
N PRO A 114 -0.28 15.39 -19.82
CA PRO A 114 -0.61 16.08 -21.06
C PRO A 114 -2.13 16.11 -21.29
N ILE A 115 -2.63 17.26 -21.76
CA ILE A 115 -4.04 17.45 -22.07
C ILE A 115 -4.21 17.52 -23.59
N HIS A 116 -5.13 16.73 -24.11
CA HIS A 116 -5.53 16.72 -25.51
C HIS A 116 -6.96 17.23 -25.65
N VAL A 117 -7.19 18.18 -26.56
CA VAL A 117 -8.53 18.74 -26.78
C VAL A 117 -8.92 18.54 -28.25
N SER A 118 -10.11 17.99 -28.47
CA SER A 118 -10.72 17.85 -29.79
C SER A 118 -12.10 18.53 -29.80
N VAL A 119 -12.34 19.38 -30.78
CA VAL A 119 -13.63 20.09 -30.94
C VAL A 119 -14.39 19.47 -32.11
N LYS A 120 -15.61 19.00 -31.83
CA LYS A 120 -16.51 18.37 -32.80
C LYS A 120 -17.87 19.08 -32.84
N GLU A 121 -18.61 18.87 -33.92
CA GLU A 121 -20.02 19.26 -33.98
C GLU A 121 -20.87 18.13 -33.44
N GLU A 122 -21.94 18.49 -32.74
CA GLU A 122 -22.89 17.53 -32.20
C GLU A 122 -23.57 16.73 -33.32
N ARG A 123 -23.43 15.40 -33.27
CA ARG A 123 -24.21 14.45 -34.08
C ARG A 123 -24.95 13.52 -33.13
N GLU A 124 -26.20 13.20 -33.46
CA GLU A 124 -27.17 12.47 -32.62
C GLU A 124 -26.72 11.07 -32.11
N ASP A 125 -25.56 10.54 -32.52
CA ASP A 125 -25.18 9.13 -32.29
C ASP A 125 -23.71 8.91 -31.87
N ASP A 126 -22.97 9.95 -31.48
CA ASP A 126 -21.55 9.81 -31.06
C ASP A 126 -21.44 9.44 -29.56
N THR A 127 -22.14 8.37 -29.13
CA THR A 127 -21.84 7.71 -27.83
C THR A 127 -20.58 6.86 -27.98
N GLY A 128 -19.48 7.52 -28.37
CA GLY A 128 -18.20 6.87 -28.67
C GLY A 128 -17.72 6.02 -27.50
N GLU A 129 -17.12 4.87 -27.83
CA GLU A 129 -16.62 3.90 -26.86
C GLU A 129 -15.84 4.57 -25.72
N GLU A 130 -16.28 4.27 -24.50
CA GLU A 130 -15.95 4.96 -23.27
C GLU A 130 -14.53 4.60 -22.78
N SER A 131 -13.48 5.02 -23.49
CA SER A 131 -12.11 4.82 -23.01
C SER A 131 -11.85 5.65 -21.75
N ILE A 132 -11.19 5.06 -20.75
CA ILE A 132 -10.80 5.73 -19.51
C ILE A 132 -9.90 6.92 -19.86
N GLY A 133 -10.16 8.09 -19.27
CA GLY A 133 -9.40 9.30 -19.56
C GLY A 133 -9.84 10.11 -20.78
N THR A 134 -10.92 9.69 -21.45
CA THR A 134 -11.62 10.49 -22.45
C THR A 134 -12.92 11.02 -21.88
N TYR A 135 -13.08 12.34 -21.85
CA TYR A 135 -14.27 13.01 -21.36
C TYR A 135 -14.97 13.80 -22.46
N PHE A 136 -16.29 13.65 -22.53
CA PHE A 136 -17.14 14.30 -23.51
C PHE A 136 -17.83 15.50 -22.87
N ILE A 137 -17.69 16.68 -23.46
CA ILE A 137 -18.26 17.93 -22.96
C ILE A 137 -19.21 18.46 -24.02
N HIS A 138 -20.50 18.48 -23.72
CA HIS A 138 -21.54 19.05 -24.56
C HIS A 138 -21.78 20.49 -24.18
N ILE A 139 -21.72 21.40 -25.14
CA ILE A 139 -22.03 22.80 -24.93
C ILE A 139 -23.47 23.06 -25.39
N GLU A 140 -24.28 23.67 -24.52
CA GLU A 140 -25.66 24.07 -24.81
C GLU A 140 -25.80 25.60 -24.68
N GLU A 141 -26.66 26.20 -25.51
CA GLU A 141 -27.01 27.62 -25.40
C GLU A 141 -28.07 27.82 -24.31
N SER A 142 -27.80 28.68 -23.32
CA SER A 142 -28.73 29.02 -22.24
C SER A 142 -28.44 30.39 -21.62
N ASP A 143 -29.46 31.02 -21.04
CA ASP A 143 -29.33 32.29 -20.33
C ASP A 143 -28.52 32.18 -19.02
N LYS A 144 -28.52 30.99 -18.40
CA LYS A 144 -27.78 30.70 -17.17
C LYS A 144 -26.51 29.91 -17.52
N VAL A 145 -25.38 30.33 -16.95
CA VAL A 145 -24.11 29.61 -17.05
C VAL A 145 -24.02 28.60 -15.92
N ASP A 146 -24.17 27.32 -16.24
CA ASP A 146 -24.06 26.21 -15.29
C ASP A 146 -23.40 24.97 -15.93
N MET A 147 -22.89 24.08 -15.09
CA MET A 147 -22.28 22.82 -15.48
C MET A 147 -23.03 21.67 -14.82
N HIS A 148 -23.44 20.70 -15.65
CA HIS A 148 -24.03 19.46 -15.21
C HIS A 148 -23.08 18.30 -15.51
N VAL A 149 -22.54 17.69 -14.46
CA VAL A 149 -21.67 16.52 -14.57
C VAL A 149 -22.54 15.27 -14.49
N GLY A 150 -22.60 14.54 -15.60
CA GLY A 150 -23.37 13.31 -15.68
C GLY A 150 -22.77 12.17 -14.86
N SER A 151 -23.53 11.09 -14.72
CA SER A 151 -23.07 9.87 -14.07
C SER A 151 -22.05 9.06 -14.91
N GLN A 152 -21.99 9.34 -16.21
CA GLN A 152 -21.02 8.81 -17.18
C GLN A 152 -19.92 9.85 -17.52
N ARG A 153 -19.04 9.56 -18.48
CA ARG A 153 -17.93 10.45 -18.89
C ARG A 153 -18.41 11.66 -19.72
N THR A 154 -19.64 12.10 -19.50
CA THR A 154 -20.33 13.14 -20.24
C THR A 154 -20.70 14.27 -19.28
N SER A 155 -20.37 15.51 -19.66
CA SER A 155 -20.83 16.71 -18.96
C SER A 155 -21.46 17.67 -19.93
N THR A 156 -22.49 18.37 -19.47
CA THR A 156 -23.16 19.44 -20.22
C THR A 156 -22.80 20.77 -19.59
N ILE A 157 -22.33 21.71 -20.39
CA ILE A 157 -22.01 23.08 -19.97
C ILE A 157 -22.92 24.02 -20.73
N ARG A 158 -23.71 24.80 -19.98
CA ARG A 158 -24.61 25.79 -20.55
C ARG A 158 -23.94 27.15 -20.59
N LEU A 159 -23.99 27.80 -21.75
CA LEU A 159 -23.32 29.07 -22.01
C LEU A 159 -24.28 30.06 -22.68
N LYS A 160 -24.09 31.34 -22.37
CA LYS A 160 -24.91 32.42 -22.94
C LYS A 160 -24.41 32.90 -24.30
N ASP A 161 -23.10 32.93 -24.50
CA ASP A 161 -22.49 33.45 -25.72
C ASP A 161 -21.28 32.60 -26.14
N LYS A 162 -21.05 32.53 -27.45
CA LYS A 162 -19.93 31.83 -28.07
C LYS A 162 -18.57 32.45 -27.71
N SER A 163 -18.54 33.75 -27.42
CA SER A 163 -17.28 34.47 -27.15
C SER A 163 -16.64 34.07 -25.81
N THR A 164 -17.45 33.55 -24.86
CA THR A 164 -16.99 33.19 -23.52
C THR A 164 -16.63 31.71 -23.37
N ILE A 165 -16.68 30.91 -24.44
CA ILE A 165 -16.42 29.45 -24.39
C ILE A 165 -15.06 29.16 -23.76
N VAL A 166 -13.98 29.76 -24.27
CA VAL A 166 -12.61 29.48 -23.79
C VAL A 166 -12.44 29.87 -22.32
N ASP A 167 -12.91 31.05 -21.93
CA ASP A 167 -12.80 31.55 -20.56
C ASP A 167 -13.65 30.75 -19.57
N THR A 168 -14.83 30.30 -19.98
CA THR A 168 -15.71 29.52 -19.11
C THR A 168 -15.17 28.10 -18.91
N LEU A 169 -14.72 27.45 -20.00
CA LEU A 169 -14.15 26.10 -19.93
C LEU A 169 -12.85 26.07 -19.13
N SER A 170 -11.98 27.07 -19.28
CA SER A 170 -10.73 27.15 -18.53
C SER A 170 -10.95 27.34 -17.02
N LYS A 171 -12.09 27.89 -16.60
CA LYS A 171 -12.47 28.03 -15.19
C LYS A 171 -13.23 26.82 -14.64
N MET A 172 -14.08 26.19 -15.44
CA MET A 172 -14.96 25.08 -15.00
C MET A 172 -14.30 23.70 -15.03
N ILE A 173 -13.47 23.41 -16.05
CA ILE A 173 -12.88 22.08 -16.22
C ILE A 173 -11.86 21.76 -15.12
N PRO A 174 -10.89 22.64 -14.78
CA PRO A 174 -9.85 22.28 -13.82
C PRO A 174 -10.35 21.83 -12.44
N PRO A 175 -11.27 22.54 -11.75
CA PRO A 175 -11.72 22.13 -10.41
C PRO A 175 -12.52 20.81 -10.41
N VAL A 176 -13.08 20.40 -11.55
CA VAL A 176 -13.86 19.16 -11.67
C VAL A 176 -12.98 17.97 -12.08
N TYR A 177 -12.14 18.15 -13.10
CA TYR A 177 -11.42 17.05 -13.76
C TYR A 177 -9.92 16.99 -13.44
N LEU A 178 -9.30 18.12 -13.09
CA LEU A 178 -7.83 18.22 -12.98
C LEU A 178 -7.34 18.41 -11.54
N ASP A 179 -8.25 18.64 -10.58
CA ASP A 179 -7.96 18.88 -9.16
C ASP A 179 -7.07 17.79 -8.52
N GLU A 180 -7.18 16.54 -9.00
CA GLU A 180 -6.39 15.43 -8.44
C GLU A 180 -4.93 15.41 -8.91
N TYR A 181 -4.57 16.08 -10.02
CA TYR A 181 -3.26 15.91 -10.65
C TYR A 181 -2.11 16.40 -9.79
N GLU A 182 -2.33 17.46 -9.01
CA GLU A 182 -1.32 17.93 -8.07
C GLU A 182 -1.06 16.89 -6.96
N SER A 183 -2.13 16.29 -6.42
CA SER A 183 -2.03 15.22 -5.41
C SER A 183 -1.36 13.97 -5.97
N LEU A 184 -1.73 13.56 -7.19
CA LEU A 184 -1.15 12.42 -7.89
C LEU A 184 0.34 12.64 -8.19
N GLY A 185 0.70 13.81 -8.72
CA GLY A 185 2.09 14.18 -8.97
C GLY A 185 2.93 14.20 -7.69
N ASN A 186 2.38 14.76 -6.60
CA ASN A 186 3.04 14.73 -5.30
C ASN A 186 3.24 13.29 -4.78
N THR A 187 2.24 12.43 -4.92
CA THR A 187 2.30 11.03 -4.50
C THR A 187 3.38 10.26 -5.25
N ALA A 188 3.43 10.39 -6.59
CA ALA A 188 4.41 9.70 -7.42
C ALA A 188 5.83 10.22 -7.24
N CYS A 189 6.02 11.54 -7.16
CA CYS A 189 7.34 12.15 -7.20
C CYS A 189 8.01 12.41 -5.85
N HIS A 190 7.27 12.35 -4.74
CA HIS A 190 7.79 12.62 -3.40
C HIS A 190 7.60 11.42 -2.48
N VAL A 191 8.08 10.26 -2.90
CA VAL A 191 8.02 8.98 -2.16
C VAL A 191 8.52 9.12 -0.71
N GLU A 192 9.53 9.98 -0.48
CA GLU A 192 10.13 10.23 0.84
C GLU A 192 9.32 11.17 1.74
N LYS A 193 8.37 11.93 1.18
CA LYS A 193 7.53 12.91 1.91
C LYS A 193 6.06 12.50 1.91
N MET A 194 5.77 11.21 2.12
CA MET A 194 4.45 10.80 2.60
C MET A 194 4.22 11.30 4.03
N ASP A 195 4.13 12.61 4.22
CA ASP A 195 3.90 13.26 5.50
C ASP A 195 2.38 13.43 5.74
N LYS A 196 1.83 12.51 6.53
CA LYS A 196 0.94 12.67 7.71
C LYS A 196 -0.27 13.63 7.73
N ASN A 197 -0.48 14.53 6.77
CA ASN A 197 -1.40 15.67 6.95
C ASN A 197 -2.62 15.72 6.01
N ASP A 198 -2.75 14.81 5.04
CA ASP A 198 -3.98 14.76 4.26
C ASP A 198 -5.07 13.97 5.02
N VAL A 199 -6.08 14.70 5.51
CA VAL A 199 -7.22 14.14 6.27
C VAL A 199 -7.94 13.06 5.47
N ALA A 200 -7.93 13.14 4.14
CA ALA A 200 -8.47 12.13 3.26
C ALA A 200 -7.65 10.82 3.31
N SER A 201 -6.32 10.92 3.26
CA SER A 201 -5.39 9.78 3.38
C SER A 201 -5.38 9.13 4.78
N MET A 202 -5.74 9.89 5.83
CA MET A 202 -5.91 9.37 7.18
C MET A 202 -7.14 8.46 7.32
N ARG A 203 -8.17 8.66 6.48
CA ARG A 203 -9.42 7.89 6.51
C ARG A 203 -9.38 6.64 5.65
N ALA A 204 -8.74 6.73 4.48
CA ALA A 204 -8.67 5.65 3.52
C ALA A 204 -7.79 4.49 4.02
N LEU A 205 -8.17 3.27 3.63
CA LEU A 205 -7.36 2.07 3.78
C LEU A 205 -6.20 2.09 2.79
N LYS A 206 -5.05 1.54 3.22
CA LYS A 206 -3.95 1.21 2.31
C LYS A 206 -4.50 0.28 1.24
N TYR A 207 -4.04 0.46 0.00
CA TYR A 207 -4.39 -0.45 -1.09
C TYR A 207 -4.14 -1.93 -0.73
N SER A 208 -5.07 -2.79 -1.13
CA SER A 208 -4.89 -4.24 -1.18
C SER A 208 -5.64 -4.79 -2.39
N SER A 209 -5.09 -5.84 -3.02
CA SER A 209 -5.78 -6.51 -4.13
C SER A 209 -7.04 -7.24 -3.68
N GLN A 210 -7.15 -7.54 -2.38
CA GLN A 210 -8.33 -8.15 -1.79
C GLN A 210 -8.64 -7.59 -0.39
N TYR A 211 -9.90 -7.23 -0.19
CA TYR A 211 -10.46 -6.83 1.10
C TYR A 211 -11.43 -7.88 1.62
N GLU A 212 -11.47 -7.98 2.94
CA GLU A 212 -12.39 -8.85 3.65
C GLU A 212 -13.45 -8.03 4.37
N THR A 213 -14.68 -8.02 3.88
CA THR A 213 -15.77 -7.19 4.42
C THR A 213 -16.72 -8.04 5.26
N THR A 214 -16.87 -7.72 6.55
CA THR A 214 -17.75 -8.42 7.47
C THR A 214 -18.93 -7.54 7.88
N PHE A 215 -20.15 -8.01 7.65
CA PHE A 215 -21.38 -7.38 8.14
C PHE A 215 -21.84 -8.06 9.43
N SER A 216 -21.87 -7.31 10.54
CA SER A 216 -22.27 -7.84 11.84
C SER A 216 -23.54 -7.15 12.35
N LEU A 217 -24.57 -7.93 12.63
CA LEU A 217 -25.73 -7.49 13.40
C LEU A 217 -25.45 -7.71 14.88
N MET A 218 -25.31 -6.61 15.63
CA MET A 218 -25.03 -6.61 17.05
C MET A 218 -26.33 -6.37 17.82
N ASN A 219 -26.83 -7.41 18.48
CA ASN A 219 -28.03 -7.35 19.31
C ASN A 219 -27.65 -7.33 20.79
N ASN A 220 -27.82 -6.18 21.44
CA ASN A 220 -27.59 -6.05 22.87
C ASN A 220 -28.82 -6.37 23.73
N ASN A 221 -29.95 -6.79 23.12
CA ASN A 221 -31.17 -7.15 23.84
C ASN A 221 -31.78 -8.50 23.39
N PRO A 222 -31.01 -9.60 23.40
CA PRO A 222 -31.48 -10.89 22.90
C PRO A 222 -32.58 -11.53 23.77
N ASP A 223 -32.64 -11.20 25.07
CA ASP A 223 -33.62 -11.79 26.00
C ASP A 223 -35.05 -11.33 25.70
N HIS A 224 -35.21 -10.10 25.23
CA HIS A 224 -36.51 -9.50 24.93
C HIS A 224 -36.82 -9.42 23.43
N MET A 225 -35.82 -9.57 22.58
CA MET A 225 -36.00 -9.43 21.13
C MET A 225 -34.93 -10.24 20.38
N LYS A 226 -35.35 -11.37 19.80
CA LYS A 226 -34.51 -12.13 18.88
C LYS A 226 -34.48 -11.43 17.53
N MET A 227 -33.29 -11.29 16.96
CA MET A 227 -33.11 -10.59 15.70
C MET A 227 -32.61 -11.51 14.61
N ASP A 228 -33.14 -11.30 13.41
CA ASP A 228 -32.61 -11.85 12.18
C ASP A 228 -32.68 -10.79 11.07
N TRP A 229 -32.02 -11.03 9.95
CA TRP A 229 -31.93 -10.06 8.85
C TRP A 229 -31.76 -10.74 7.49
N ASP A 230 -32.43 -10.18 6.47
CA ASP A 230 -32.31 -10.63 5.08
C ASP A 230 -31.08 -10.01 4.38
N ILE A 231 -29.92 -10.09 5.03
CA ILE A 231 -28.70 -9.40 4.58
C ILE A 231 -28.20 -9.91 3.23
N ARG A 232 -28.34 -11.22 2.97
CA ARG A 232 -27.88 -11.84 1.72
C ARG A 232 -28.56 -11.23 0.49
N ASP A 233 -29.89 -11.11 0.53
CA ASP A 233 -30.66 -10.54 -0.59
C ASP A 233 -30.48 -9.02 -0.70
N ALA A 234 -30.33 -8.34 0.43
CA ALA A 234 -30.08 -6.91 0.48
C ALA A 234 -28.71 -6.55 -0.10
N VAL A 235 -27.64 -7.26 0.28
CA VAL A 235 -26.29 -7.11 -0.29
C VAL A 235 -26.30 -7.40 -1.78
N LYS A 236 -26.90 -8.52 -2.21
CA LYS A 236 -26.99 -8.90 -3.63
C LYS A 236 -27.65 -7.83 -4.50
N THR A 237 -28.65 -7.12 -3.94
CA THR A 237 -29.43 -6.14 -4.70
C THR A 237 -28.80 -4.75 -4.67
N TYR A 238 -28.35 -4.29 -3.49
CA TYR A 238 -27.96 -2.90 -3.29
C TYR A 238 -26.44 -2.68 -3.29
N LEU A 239 -25.64 -3.65 -2.83
CA LEU A 239 -24.19 -3.50 -2.71
C LEU A 239 -23.43 -4.13 -3.88
N THR A 240 -23.89 -5.27 -4.41
CA THR A 240 -23.21 -5.95 -5.53
C THR A 240 -23.00 -5.09 -6.78
N PRO A 241 -23.92 -4.21 -7.23
CA PRO A 241 -23.67 -3.33 -8.37
C PRO A 241 -22.42 -2.47 -8.17
N PHE A 242 -22.26 -1.89 -6.98
CA PHE A 242 -21.09 -1.09 -6.62
C PHE A 242 -19.82 -1.93 -6.56
N LEU A 243 -19.87 -3.10 -5.91
CA LEU A 243 -18.70 -3.97 -5.80
C LEU A 243 -18.21 -4.48 -7.16
N LYS A 244 -19.12 -4.70 -8.12
CA LYS A 244 -18.74 -5.09 -9.49
C LYS A 244 -17.96 -3.99 -10.22
N GLU A 245 -18.32 -2.73 -10.02
CA GLU A 245 -17.60 -1.60 -10.64
C GLU A 245 -16.20 -1.43 -10.05
N VAL A 246 -16.06 -1.59 -8.73
CA VAL A 246 -14.79 -1.44 -8.02
C VAL A 246 -13.91 -2.69 -8.12
N ALA A 247 -14.46 -3.84 -8.52
CA ALA A 247 -13.72 -5.10 -8.68
C ALA A 247 -12.53 -5.01 -9.65
N VAL A 248 -12.52 -4.03 -10.56
CA VAL A 248 -11.36 -3.76 -11.44
C VAL A 248 -10.11 -3.33 -10.64
N VAL A 249 -10.30 -2.75 -9.46
CA VAL A 249 -9.25 -2.22 -8.58
C VAL A 249 -8.93 -3.21 -7.45
N SER A 250 -9.95 -3.71 -6.76
CA SER A 250 -9.80 -4.61 -5.61
C SER A 250 -10.96 -5.57 -5.49
N ASN A 251 -10.67 -6.82 -5.12
CA ASN A 251 -11.68 -7.83 -4.84
C ASN A 251 -12.22 -7.72 -3.42
N PHE A 252 -13.51 -8.00 -3.23
CA PHE A 252 -14.16 -7.97 -1.92
C PHE A 252 -14.78 -9.32 -1.60
N THR A 253 -14.37 -9.90 -0.48
CA THR A 253 -15.07 -11.06 0.11
C THR A 253 -16.07 -10.56 1.14
N ILE A 254 -17.27 -11.14 1.16
CA ILE A 254 -18.35 -10.67 2.02
C ILE A 254 -18.75 -11.78 2.97
N ASP A 255 -18.57 -11.51 4.26
CA ASP A 255 -19.02 -12.37 5.35
C ASP A 255 -20.14 -11.67 6.12
N SER A 256 -21.07 -12.43 6.71
CA SER A 256 -22.14 -11.88 7.53
C SER A 256 -22.34 -12.68 8.81
N GLN A 257 -22.57 -12.01 9.93
CA GLN A 257 -22.77 -12.64 11.22
C GLN A 257 -23.80 -11.92 12.08
N ILE A 258 -24.36 -12.64 13.06
CA ILE A 258 -25.25 -12.11 14.09
C ILE A 258 -24.60 -12.41 15.43
N GLN A 259 -24.37 -11.37 16.23
CA GLN A 259 -23.83 -11.50 17.57
C GLN A 259 -24.84 -10.96 18.59
N ASN A 260 -25.24 -11.85 19.50
CA ASN A 260 -26.10 -11.53 20.64
C ASN A 260 -25.24 -11.23 21.86
N TYR A 261 -25.80 -10.48 22.82
CA TYR A 261 -25.10 -10.03 24.03
C TYR A 261 -23.84 -9.24 23.66
N ALA A 262 -24.03 -8.16 22.90
CA ALA A 262 -22.96 -7.26 22.47
C ALA A 262 -22.94 -5.98 23.34
N PRO A 263 -22.44 -6.04 24.59
CA PRO A 263 -22.39 -4.87 25.45
C PRO A 263 -21.42 -3.82 24.90
N LEU A 264 -21.73 -2.55 25.20
CA LEU A 264 -20.87 -1.41 24.87
C LEU A 264 -19.75 -1.27 25.92
N SER A 265 -18.55 -0.91 25.46
CA SER A 265 -17.42 -0.59 26.35
C SER A 265 -17.70 0.66 27.21
N LEU A 266 -18.49 1.59 26.68
CA LEU A 266 -18.86 2.84 27.32
C LEU A 266 -20.38 2.93 27.47
N ARG A 267 -20.83 3.44 28.61
CA ARG A 267 -22.25 3.75 28.82
C ARG A 267 -22.60 5.09 28.15
N PRO A 268 -23.76 5.18 27.47
CA PRO A 268 -24.16 6.41 26.82
C PRO A 268 -24.57 7.48 27.84
N LYS A 269 -24.37 8.75 27.48
CA LYS A 269 -24.77 9.91 28.29
C LYS A 269 -26.29 10.10 28.20
N PHE A 270 -26.93 10.53 29.29
CA PHE A 270 -28.38 10.76 29.33
C PHE A 270 -28.70 12.24 29.18
N LYS A 271 -29.65 12.57 28.29
CA LYS A 271 -30.16 13.94 28.12
C LYS A 271 -31.66 13.98 28.34
N GLN A 272 -32.05 14.59 29.45
CA GLN A 272 -33.44 14.92 29.74
C GLN A 272 -33.84 16.17 28.95
N ARG A 273 -35.04 16.17 28.38
CA ARG A 273 -35.61 17.32 27.69
C ARG A 273 -36.98 17.64 28.30
N GLU A 274 -37.21 18.89 28.66
CA GLU A 274 -38.55 19.33 29.08
C GLU A 274 -39.53 19.19 27.90
N ASN A 275 -40.69 18.58 28.14
CA ASN A 275 -41.75 18.34 27.16
C ASN A 275 -41.36 17.53 25.91
N ARG A 276 -40.24 16.78 25.94
CA ARG A 276 -39.83 15.85 24.86
C ARG A 276 -39.29 14.55 25.44
N PRO A 277 -39.35 13.43 24.70
CA PRO A 277 -38.77 12.18 25.18
C PRO A 277 -37.26 12.35 25.42
N SER A 278 -36.82 11.92 26.60
CA SER A 278 -35.39 11.79 26.94
C SER A 278 -34.72 10.80 25.99
N TYR A 279 -33.40 10.93 25.84
CA TYR A 279 -32.63 10.07 24.95
C TYR A 279 -31.20 9.93 25.44
N TYR A 280 -30.57 8.86 24.98
CA TYR A 280 -29.18 8.54 25.27
C TYR A 280 -28.30 8.97 24.09
N TYR A 281 -27.07 9.38 24.37
CA TYR A 281 -26.18 9.85 23.32
C TYR A 281 -24.70 9.58 23.56
N PHE A 282 -23.96 9.53 22.44
CA PHE A 282 -22.50 9.58 22.41
C PHE A 282 -22.01 10.87 21.76
N GLU A 283 -20.89 11.39 22.25
CA GLU A 283 -20.17 12.50 21.62
C GLU A 283 -19.09 11.96 20.68
N PRO A 284 -18.61 12.75 19.70
CA PRO A 284 -17.59 12.31 18.75
C PRO A 284 -16.31 11.74 19.39
N ARG A 285 -15.96 12.21 20.60
CA ARG A 285 -14.79 11.75 21.37
C ARG A 285 -14.95 10.33 21.92
N ASP A 286 -16.20 9.90 22.12
CA ASP A 286 -16.54 8.60 22.69
C ASP A 286 -16.66 7.52 21.60
N LEU A 287 -16.85 7.92 20.33
CA LEU A 287 -17.12 7.02 19.20
C LEU A 287 -16.00 6.03 18.87
N PRO A 288 -14.69 6.38 18.92
CA PRO A 288 -13.63 5.41 18.70
C PRO A 288 -13.63 4.27 19.73
N HIS A 289 -14.13 4.54 20.94
CA HIS A 289 -14.23 3.58 22.04
C HIS A 289 -15.57 2.83 22.06
N PHE A 290 -16.47 3.11 21.11
CA PHE A 290 -17.75 2.42 20.98
C PHE A 290 -17.56 0.93 20.67
N VAL A 291 -16.54 0.60 19.86
CA VAL A 291 -16.25 -0.77 19.47
C VAL A 291 -15.55 -1.50 20.61
N ASN A 292 -16.18 -2.56 21.12
CA ASN A 292 -15.61 -3.41 22.15
C ASN A 292 -14.80 -4.55 21.53
N SER A 293 -13.59 -4.24 21.04
CA SER A 293 -12.73 -5.25 20.38
C SER A 293 -12.27 -6.39 21.32
N ALA A 294 -12.45 -6.25 22.63
CA ALA A 294 -12.10 -7.28 23.60
C ALA A 294 -13.17 -8.38 23.72
N GLU A 295 -14.44 -8.02 23.57
CA GLU A 295 -15.58 -8.94 23.73
C GLU A 295 -16.33 -9.23 22.43
N TRP A 296 -16.22 -8.36 21.43
CA TRP A 296 -16.84 -8.59 20.12
C TRP A 296 -15.98 -9.55 19.32
N ASN A 297 -16.50 -10.75 19.06
CA ASN A 297 -15.83 -11.70 18.19
C ASN A 297 -16.10 -11.31 16.73
N LEU A 298 -15.27 -10.39 16.25
CA LEU A 298 -15.22 -9.99 14.85
C LEU A 298 -14.39 -10.99 14.01
N GLY A 299 -13.88 -12.04 14.65
CA GLY A 299 -13.15 -13.13 14.02
C GLY A 299 -14.06 -14.02 13.19
N LYS A 300 -13.56 -14.45 12.04
CA LYS A 300 -14.30 -15.24 11.07
C LYS A 300 -14.57 -16.65 11.58
N TRP A 301 -15.84 -17.06 11.60
CA TRP A 301 -16.23 -18.41 12.00
C TRP A 301 -15.99 -19.47 10.91
N GLU A 302 -16.04 -19.11 9.62
CA GLU A 302 -15.94 -20.07 8.51
C GLU A 302 -14.51 -20.44 8.09
N LYS A 303 -13.49 -19.68 8.50
CA LYS A 303 -12.09 -20.02 8.21
C LYS A 303 -11.48 -20.71 9.43
N PRO A 304 -10.79 -21.86 9.27
CA PRO A 304 -10.10 -22.49 10.39
C PRO A 304 -9.11 -21.47 11.01
N PRO A 305 -8.93 -21.48 12.34
CA PRO A 305 -8.05 -20.53 13.04
C PRO A 305 -6.57 -20.60 12.60
N SER A 306 -6.21 -21.55 11.74
CA SER A 306 -4.90 -21.72 11.12
C SER A 306 -4.68 -20.94 9.83
N THR A 307 -5.71 -20.32 9.23
CA THR A 307 -5.56 -19.46 8.04
C THR A 307 -5.45 -18.00 8.46
N ILE A 308 -4.22 -17.58 8.78
CA ILE A 308 -3.88 -16.16 8.90
C ILE A 308 -3.91 -15.59 7.49
N THR A 309 -4.92 -14.78 7.17
CA THR A 309 -4.97 -14.06 5.91
C THR A 309 -4.18 -12.76 6.06
N SER A 310 -3.34 -12.44 5.09
CA SER A 310 -2.63 -11.16 5.03
C SER A 310 -3.52 -9.99 4.55
N TYR A 311 -4.77 -10.27 4.20
CA TYR A 311 -5.70 -9.28 3.66
C TYR A 311 -6.35 -8.41 4.76
N PRO A 312 -6.48 -7.09 4.54
CA PRO A 312 -7.13 -6.19 5.49
C PRO A 312 -8.64 -6.42 5.59
N SER A 313 -9.17 -6.34 6.81
CA SER A 313 -10.59 -6.50 7.12
C SER A 313 -11.32 -5.16 7.23
N ILE A 314 -12.52 -5.07 6.67
CA ILE A 314 -13.46 -3.96 6.76
C ILE A 314 -14.69 -4.41 7.54
N ASN A 315 -15.04 -3.70 8.62
CA ASN A 315 -16.13 -4.11 9.51
C ASN A 315 -17.33 -3.16 9.39
N PHE A 316 -18.50 -3.69 9.03
CA PHE A 316 -19.75 -2.95 9.04
C PHE A 316 -20.68 -3.48 10.12
N ILE A 317 -20.99 -2.63 11.10
CA ILE A 317 -21.81 -2.99 12.26
C ILE A 317 -23.17 -2.32 12.17
N LEU A 318 -24.22 -3.13 12.27
CA LEU A 318 -25.56 -2.68 12.61
C LEU A 318 -25.80 -2.95 14.09
N TYR A 319 -25.78 -1.91 14.91
CA TYR A 319 -25.94 -2.02 16.36
C TYR A 319 -27.36 -1.70 16.79
N VAL A 320 -27.96 -2.59 17.58
CA VAL A 320 -29.25 -2.36 18.21
C VAL A 320 -29.07 -2.27 19.74
N PRO A 321 -29.36 -1.11 20.35
CA PRO A 321 -29.19 -0.91 21.79
C PRO A 321 -30.23 -1.67 22.62
N LEU A 322 -29.95 -1.76 23.92
CA LEU A 322 -30.92 -2.16 24.94
C LEU A 322 -32.16 -1.26 24.91
N GLN A 323 -33.32 -1.81 25.25
CA GLN A 323 -34.58 -1.06 25.29
C GLN A 323 -34.53 0.09 26.31
N GLU A 324 -33.80 -0.09 27.41
CA GLU A 324 -33.58 0.93 28.45
C GLU A 324 -32.70 2.09 27.98
N GLU A 325 -31.79 1.82 27.03
CA GLU A 325 -30.86 2.81 26.46
C GLU A 325 -31.38 3.39 25.13
N ALA A 326 -32.60 3.05 24.73
CA ALA A 326 -33.24 3.53 23.52
C ALA A 326 -34.14 4.76 23.81
N PRO A 327 -34.15 5.81 22.95
CA PRO A 327 -33.39 5.92 21.71
C PRO A 327 -31.96 6.41 21.96
N LEU A 328 -31.01 5.69 21.39
CA LEU A 328 -29.59 6.06 21.31
C LEU A 328 -29.34 6.92 20.08
N ARG A 329 -28.65 8.05 20.26
CA ARG A 329 -28.30 9.00 19.20
C ARG A 329 -26.82 9.38 19.26
N ILE A 330 -26.34 10.01 18.20
CA ILE A 330 -24.99 10.54 18.12
C ILE A 330 -25.08 12.07 18.04
N HIS A 331 -24.23 12.77 18.77
CA HIS A 331 -24.11 14.22 18.67
C HIS A 331 -22.97 14.63 17.73
N ASP A 332 -23.10 15.80 17.11
CA ASP A 332 -22.01 16.49 16.42
C ASP A 332 -21.06 17.18 17.43
N SER A 333 -20.03 17.84 16.91
CA SER A 333 -19.08 18.62 17.72
C SER A 333 -19.72 19.84 18.40
N GLN A 334 -20.91 20.25 17.99
CA GLN A 334 -21.69 21.36 18.54
C GLN A 334 -22.73 20.88 19.57
N GLY A 335 -22.82 19.57 19.84
CA GLY A 335 -23.74 18.98 20.80
C GLY A 335 -25.17 18.78 20.27
N ASN A 336 -25.39 18.89 18.96
CA ASN A 336 -26.66 18.64 18.30
C ASN A 336 -26.76 17.19 17.82
N PRO A 337 -27.94 16.56 17.89
CA PRO A 337 -28.11 15.19 17.39
C PRO A 337 -27.98 15.13 15.87
N LEU A 338 -27.14 14.24 15.38
CA LEU A 338 -27.01 13.92 13.96
C LEU A 338 -28.32 13.34 13.42
N LEU A 339 -28.63 13.69 12.17
CA LEU A 339 -29.78 13.14 11.44
C LEU A 339 -29.60 11.63 11.19
N THR A 340 -28.38 11.22 10.85
CA THR A 340 -27.98 9.83 10.69
C THR A 340 -27.30 9.35 11.96
N SER A 341 -27.81 8.27 12.56
CA SER A 341 -27.18 7.61 13.71
C SER A 341 -26.07 6.67 13.24
N ALA A 342 -25.13 7.19 12.46
CA ALA A 342 -24.06 6.42 11.85
C ALA A 342 -22.73 7.19 11.89
N PHE A 343 -21.62 6.46 12.02
CA PHE A 343 -20.28 7.02 12.03
C PHE A 343 -19.27 6.06 11.41
N LEU A 344 -18.18 6.62 10.89
CA LEU A 344 -17.07 5.88 10.28
C LEU A 344 -15.88 5.88 11.24
N ILE A 345 -15.25 4.72 11.42
CA ILE A 345 -13.95 4.60 12.08
C ILE A 345 -12.89 4.49 10.97
N PRO A 346 -11.98 5.48 10.85
CA PRO A 346 -10.90 5.48 9.87
C PRO A 346 -10.14 4.15 9.83
N ARG A 347 -9.86 3.65 8.62
CA ARG A 347 -9.08 2.41 8.40
C ARG A 347 -9.64 1.14 9.04
N TRP A 348 -10.89 1.15 9.47
CA TRP A 348 -11.49 0.01 10.15
C TRP A 348 -12.86 -0.36 9.57
N GLY A 349 -13.76 0.61 9.43
CA GLY A 349 -15.14 0.27 9.10
C GLY A 349 -16.17 1.31 9.52
N GLY A 350 -17.44 0.91 9.47
CA GLY A 350 -18.58 1.78 9.73
C GLY A 350 -19.57 1.18 10.71
N VAL A 351 -20.17 2.03 11.53
CA VAL A 351 -21.18 1.63 12.52
C VAL A 351 -22.46 2.41 12.26
N VAL A 352 -23.59 1.70 12.25
CA VAL A 352 -24.94 2.24 12.15
C VAL A 352 -25.73 1.79 13.36
N ILE A 353 -26.26 2.75 14.12
CA ILE A 353 -27.12 2.50 15.27
C ILE A 353 -28.56 2.55 14.81
N LYS A 354 -29.29 1.44 15.00
CA LYS A 354 -30.70 1.34 14.70
C LYS A 354 -31.48 1.07 15.99
N ASN A 355 -32.25 2.07 16.40
CA ASN A 355 -33.12 1.93 17.56
C ASN A 355 -34.27 0.96 17.28
N PRO A 356 -34.61 0.08 18.24
CA PRO A 356 -35.69 -0.86 18.07
C PRO A 356 -37.05 -0.16 17.95
N PRO A 357 -38.02 -0.75 17.23
CA PRO A 357 -39.37 -0.22 17.18
C PRO A 357 -40.00 -0.25 18.58
N LYS A 358 -40.83 0.75 18.89
CA LYS A 358 -41.53 0.82 20.19
C LYS A 358 -42.59 -0.27 20.37
N ALA A 359 -43.05 -0.89 19.28
CA ALA A 359 -43.97 -2.01 19.32
C ALA A 359 -43.16 -3.29 19.61
N ALA A 360 -43.24 -3.78 20.83
CA ALA A 360 -42.54 -4.98 21.27
C ALA A 360 -43.04 -6.19 20.48
N THR A 361 -42.15 -6.80 19.71
CA THR A 361 -42.34 -8.12 19.10
C THR A 361 -41.17 -8.97 19.57
N ASP A 362 -41.44 -10.17 20.09
CA ASP A 362 -40.40 -11.08 20.62
C ASP A 362 -39.36 -11.45 19.54
N GLU A 363 -39.74 -11.37 18.27
CA GLU A 363 -38.88 -11.55 17.12
C GLU A 363 -38.98 -10.35 16.17
N TYR A 364 -37.83 -9.83 15.75
CA TYR A 364 -37.75 -8.76 14.76
C TYR A 364 -36.80 -9.14 13.64
N ARG A 365 -37.34 -9.25 12.43
CA ARG A 365 -36.55 -9.55 11.22
C ARG A 365 -36.40 -8.29 10.39
N PHE A 366 -35.15 -7.87 10.15
CA PHE A 366 -34.86 -6.78 9.23
C PHE A 366 -35.11 -7.26 7.80
N THR A 367 -36.17 -6.72 7.17
CA THR A 367 -36.47 -7.05 5.79
C THR A 367 -35.50 -6.34 4.84
N LYS A 368 -35.45 -6.81 3.59
CA LYS A 368 -34.69 -6.15 2.52
C LYS A 368 -34.96 -4.64 2.40
N LYS A 369 -36.20 -4.19 2.62
CA LYS A 369 -36.58 -2.77 2.56
C LYS A 369 -36.03 -1.98 3.74
N ASP A 370 -36.03 -2.57 4.94
CA ASP A 370 -35.48 -1.95 6.15
C ASP A 370 -33.96 -1.79 6.07
N LEU A 371 -33.29 -2.74 5.40
CA LEU A 371 -31.84 -2.72 5.18
C LEU A 371 -31.40 -1.75 4.08
N GLN A 372 -32.28 -1.35 3.16
CA GLN A 372 -31.94 -0.43 2.06
C GLN A 372 -31.28 0.88 2.53
N PRO A 373 -31.85 1.67 3.47
CA PRO A 373 -31.20 2.89 3.95
C PRO A 373 -29.89 2.61 4.68
N ILE A 374 -29.78 1.47 5.37
CA ILE A 374 -28.57 1.08 6.11
C ILE A 374 -27.44 0.74 5.14
N ILE A 375 -27.71 -0.04 4.10
CA ILE A 375 -26.71 -0.39 3.08
C ILE A 375 -26.28 0.84 2.29
N LYS A 376 -27.16 1.81 2.02
CA LYS A 376 -26.75 3.09 1.40
C LYS A 376 -25.73 3.84 2.24
N ILE A 377 -25.89 3.84 3.58
CA ILE A 377 -24.90 4.42 4.49
C ILE A 377 -23.59 3.62 4.44
N PHE A 378 -23.66 2.28 4.46
CA PHE A 378 -22.47 1.45 4.33
C PHE A 378 -21.74 1.63 2.99
N ILE A 379 -22.45 1.86 1.89
CA ILE A 379 -21.84 2.20 0.58
C ILE A 379 -21.10 3.54 0.67
N SER A 380 -21.73 4.57 1.27
CA SER A 380 -21.07 5.87 1.47
C SER A 380 -19.81 5.75 2.34
N GLN A 381 -19.87 4.96 3.40
CA GLN A 381 -18.73 4.67 4.26
C GLN A 381 -17.65 3.87 3.54
N LEU A 382 -18.03 2.85 2.75
CA LEU A 382 -17.10 2.04 1.96
C LEU A 382 -16.40 2.90 0.91
N ARG A 383 -17.14 3.75 0.18
CA ARG A 383 -16.59 4.74 -0.75
C ARG A 383 -15.48 5.57 -0.09
N SER A 384 -15.74 6.10 1.11
CA SER A 384 -14.72 6.85 1.86
C SER A 384 -13.52 6.00 2.29
N LEU A 385 -13.71 4.72 2.65
CA LEU A 385 -12.63 3.83 3.07
C LEU A 385 -11.73 3.41 1.90
N ILE A 386 -12.29 3.25 0.70
CA ILE A 386 -11.51 2.91 -0.51
C ILE A 386 -10.96 4.16 -1.21
N GLY A 387 -11.12 5.35 -0.64
CA GLY A 387 -10.54 6.59 -1.18
C GLY A 387 -11.35 7.26 -2.27
N ILE A 388 -12.64 6.92 -2.45
CA ILE A 388 -13.54 7.70 -3.31
C ILE A 388 -13.99 8.94 -2.54
N HIS A 389 -13.64 10.10 -3.08
CA HIS A 389 -14.05 11.39 -2.53
C HIS A 389 -15.37 11.84 -3.16
N ASP A 390 -16.30 12.31 -2.33
CA ASP A 390 -17.57 12.82 -2.81
C ASP A 390 -17.38 14.21 -3.43
N LEU A 391 -17.49 14.28 -4.77
CA LEU A 391 -17.35 15.50 -5.54
C LEU A 391 -18.38 16.56 -5.15
N GLN A 392 -19.54 16.15 -4.58
CA GLN A 392 -20.60 17.06 -4.17
C GLN A 392 -20.24 17.91 -2.94
N THR A 393 -19.23 17.51 -2.17
CA THR A 393 -18.80 18.23 -0.95
C THR A 393 -17.72 19.28 -1.22
N LYS A 394 -17.23 19.39 -2.46
CA LYS A 394 -16.21 20.39 -2.82
C LYS A 394 -16.84 21.77 -2.89
N GLN A 395 -16.25 22.71 -2.15
CA GLN A 395 -16.57 24.13 -2.30
C GLN A 395 -15.88 24.63 -3.57
N PHE A 396 -16.64 24.89 -4.62
CA PHE A 396 -16.09 25.47 -5.83
C PHE A 396 -15.69 26.92 -5.55
N PRO A 397 -14.42 27.30 -5.84
CA PRO A 397 -13.88 28.61 -5.46
C PRO A 397 -14.56 29.79 -6.18
N THR A 398 -15.26 29.53 -7.27
CA THR A 398 -16.02 30.53 -8.02
C THR A 398 -17.50 30.48 -7.65
N ALA A 399 -17.94 31.42 -6.80
CA ALA A 399 -19.36 31.72 -6.57
C ALA A 399 -20.10 32.22 -7.83
N GLU A 400 -19.43 32.25 -8.98
CA GLU A 400 -19.90 32.74 -10.26
C GLU A 400 -20.69 31.68 -11.06
N TYR A 401 -20.46 30.38 -10.81
CA TYR A 401 -21.07 29.29 -11.57
C TYR A 401 -21.62 28.17 -10.69
N ASP A 402 -22.74 27.60 -11.11
CA ASP A 402 -23.42 26.49 -10.42
C ASP A 402 -23.00 25.16 -11.05
N VAL A 403 -22.36 24.29 -10.27
CA VAL A 403 -21.92 22.96 -10.72
C VAL A 403 -22.77 21.89 -10.04
N THR A 404 -23.52 21.13 -10.82
CA THR A 404 -24.39 20.06 -10.34
C THR A 404 -23.87 18.69 -10.75
N PHE A 405 -23.96 17.71 -9.86
CA PHE A 405 -23.50 16.35 -10.10
C PHE A 405 -24.68 15.39 -10.11
N GLU A 406 -24.80 14.59 -11.17
CA GLU A 406 -25.79 13.52 -11.25
C GLU A 406 -25.39 12.34 -10.36
N PRO A 407 -26.25 11.90 -9.42
CA PRO A 407 -25.94 10.76 -8.56
C PRO A 407 -25.99 9.45 -9.35
N ALA A 408 -24.96 8.61 -9.20
CA ALA A 408 -24.89 7.26 -9.78
C ALA A 408 -25.87 6.28 -9.10
N SER A 409 -27.16 6.43 -9.38
CA SER A 409 -28.24 5.71 -8.67
C SER A 409 -28.27 4.20 -8.94
N LYS A 410 -27.68 3.74 -10.06
CA LYS A 410 -27.67 2.32 -10.46
C LYS A 410 -26.42 1.58 -9.98
N THR A 411 -25.25 2.17 -10.19
CA THR A 411 -23.93 1.55 -9.92
C THR A 411 -23.38 1.95 -8.56
N GLY A 412 -23.79 3.10 -7.99
CA GLY A 412 -23.24 3.62 -6.73
C GLY A 412 -21.88 4.30 -6.87
N ILE A 413 -21.34 4.44 -8.08
CA ILE A 413 -20.11 5.15 -8.43
C ILE A 413 -20.23 5.76 -9.84
N THR A 414 -19.80 7.01 -10.02
CA THR A 414 -19.75 7.64 -11.35
C THR A 414 -18.52 7.16 -12.11
N THR A 415 -18.53 7.24 -13.44
CA THR A 415 -17.34 6.86 -14.22
C THR A 415 -16.16 7.81 -13.97
N LEU A 416 -16.41 9.09 -13.66
CA LEU A 416 -15.37 10.04 -13.27
C LEU A 416 -14.70 9.59 -11.96
N GLU A 417 -15.49 9.24 -10.94
CA GLU A 417 -14.96 8.71 -9.67
C GLU A 417 -14.16 7.42 -9.88
N LYS A 418 -14.63 6.56 -10.80
CA LYS A 418 -13.95 5.32 -11.16
C LYS A 418 -12.61 5.58 -11.84
N ASP A 419 -12.54 6.50 -12.79
CA ASP A 419 -11.31 6.87 -13.50
C ASP A 419 -10.27 7.45 -12.52
N ASN A 420 -10.72 8.35 -11.65
CA ASN A 420 -9.91 8.94 -10.59
C ASN A 420 -9.35 7.87 -9.64
N LEU A 421 -10.19 6.91 -9.24
CA LEU A 421 -9.76 5.77 -8.41
C LEU A 421 -8.71 4.91 -9.13
N ILE A 422 -8.88 4.64 -10.42
CA ILE A 422 -7.93 3.84 -11.21
C ILE A 422 -6.57 4.55 -11.29
N ARG A 423 -6.55 5.85 -11.63
CA ARG A 423 -5.30 6.64 -11.71
C ARG A 423 -4.59 6.70 -10.36
N SER A 424 -5.34 7.02 -9.30
CA SER A 424 -4.84 7.12 -7.94
C SER A 424 -4.22 5.80 -7.47
N ARG A 425 -4.94 4.68 -7.61
CA ARG A 425 -4.44 3.37 -7.18
C ARG A 425 -3.28 2.86 -8.03
N THR A 426 -3.24 3.18 -9.32
CA THR A 426 -2.10 2.82 -10.19
C THR A 426 -0.80 3.46 -9.67
N LEU A 427 -0.82 4.77 -9.39
CA LEU A 427 0.36 5.46 -8.86
C LEU A 427 0.67 5.06 -7.41
N GLU A 428 -0.34 4.89 -6.56
CA GLU A 428 -0.14 4.41 -5.19
C GLU A 428 0.54 3.03 -5.17
N ASN A 429 0.14 2.12 -6.07
CA ASN A 429 0.75 0.80 -6.21
C ASN A 429 2.20 0.88 -6.67
N VAL A 430 2.50 1.73 -7.66
CA VAL A 430 3.88 1.97 -8.12
C VAL A 430 4.75 2.44 -6.95
N VAL A 431 4.30 3.48 -6.24
CA VAL A 431 5.03 4.06 -5.10
C VAL A 431 5.21 3.06 -3.96
N ASN A 432 4.15 2.33 -3.60
CA ASN A 432 4.21 1.29 -2.57
C ASN A 432 5.15 0.15 -2.98
N THR A 433 5.19 -0.22 -4.26
CA THR A 433 6.09 -1.26 -4.78
C THR A 433 7.53 -0.82 -4.63
N ILE A 434 7.86 0.39 -5.08
CA ILE A 434 9.22 0.95 -4.98
C ILE A 434 9.66 1.03 -3.52
N SER A 435 8.79 1.52 -2.63
CA SER A 435 9.04 1.57 -1.19
C SER A 435 9.29 0.17 -0.60
N THR A 436 8.48 -0.82 -0.97
CA THR A 436 8.61 -2.21 -0.48
C THR A 436 9.92 -2.86 -0.97
N LEU A 437 10.27 -2.68 -2.25
CA LEU A 437 11.53 -3.18 -2.81
C LEU A 437 12.75 -2.48 -2.17
N LYS A 438 12.62 -1.20 -1.83
CA LYS A 438 13.68 -0.48 -1.10
C LYS A 438 13.84 -1.00 0.32
N SER A 439 12.75 -1.20 1.05
CA SER A 439 12.80 -1.81 2.39
C SER A 439 13.37 -3.22 2.35
N LEU A 440 13.05 -4.00 1.30
CA LEU A 440 13.69 -5.30 1.06
C LEU A 440 15.20 -5.14 0.87
N SER A 441 15.61 -4.18 0.04
CA SER A 441 17.03 -3.92 -0.22
C SER A 441 17.79 -3.52 1.04
N GLN A 442 17.22 -2.63 1.86
CA GLN A 442 17.79 -2.21 3.13
C GLN A 442 17.89 -3.39 4.10
N LEU A 443 16.86 -4.22 4.21
CA LEU A 443 16.86 -5.40 5.08
C LEU A 443 17.98 -6.39 4.69
N VAL A 444 18.20 -6.60 3.39
CA VAL A 444 19.24 -7.49 2.86
C VAL A 444 20.65 -6.94 3.11
N ASP A 445 20.81 -5.62 3.04
CA ASP A 445 22.08 -4.94 3.31
C ASP A 445 22.41 -4.92 4.82
N GLU A 446 21.42 -4.62 5.67
CA GLU A 446 21.57 -4.52 7.13
C GLU A 446 21.75 -5.87 7.82
N ILE A 447 21.20 -6.96 7.26
CA ILE A 447 21.25 -8.29 7.86
C ILE A 447 22.19 -9.20 7.03
N PRO A 448 23.50 -9.17 7.31
CA PRO A 448 24.52 -9.81 6.49
C PRO A 448 24.57 -11.34 6.63
N ASN A 449 23.56 -11.99 7.22
CA ASN A 449 23.38 -13.45 7.29
C ASN A 449 21.97 -13.89 6.81
N MET A 450 21.19 -13.00 6.20
CA MET A 450 19.85 -13.34 5.69
C MET A 450 19.94 -14.22 4.44
N VAL A 451 19.04 -15.20 4.31
CA VAL A 451 19.02 -16.13 3.18
C VAL A 451 18.09 -15.64 2.10
N VAL A 452 18.68 -15.20 0.99
CA VAL A 452 17.95 -14.78 -0.20
C VAL A 452 18.04 -15.88 -1.25
N GLN A 453 16.93 -16.54 -1.53
CA GLN A 453 16.86 -17.61 -2.53
C GLN A 453 16.59 -17.05 -3.93
N ASP A 454 16.87 -17.85 -4.97
CA ASP A 454 16.72 -17.46 -6.38
C ASP A 454 15.28 -17.05 -6.74
N HIS A 455 14.27 -17.69 -6.16
CA HIS A 455 12.88 -17.34 -6.42
C HIS A 455 12.53 -15.94 -5.91
N ILE A 456 13.19 -15.44 -4.88
CA ILE A 456 13.02 -14.07 -4.37
C ILE A 456 13.58 -13.09 -5.40
N ASN A 457 14.77 -13.38 -5.94
CA ASN A 457 15.36 -12.58 -7.01
C ASN A 457 14.47 -12.55 -8.26
N SER A 458 13.92 -13.70 -8.66
CA SER A 458 12.94 -13.75 -9.76
C SER A 458 11.73 -12.84 -9.50
N LYS A 459 11.11 -12.95 -8.31
CA LYS A 459 9.97 -12.09 -7.94
C LYS A 459 10.32 -10.60 -7.97
N VAL A 460 11.51 -10.22 -7.50
CA VAL A 460 11.98 -8.83 -7.52
C VAL A 460 12.17 -8.33 -8.96
N ARG A 461 12.77 -9.14 -9.84
CA ARG A 461 12.93 -8.80 -11.26
C ARG A 461 11.59 -8.69 -11.97
N ASP A 462 10.71 -9.68 -11.79
CA ASP A 462 9.36 -9.67 -12.35
C ASP A 462 8.54 -8.45 -11.86
N SER A 463 8.78 -7.99 -10.64
CA SER A 463 8.18 -6.78 -10.08
C SER A 463 8.69 -5.51 -10.77
N LEU A 464 10.00 -5.41 -11.03
CA LEU A 464 10.62 -4.27 -11.73
C LEU A 464 10.20 -4.22 -13.21
N ASP A 465 10.11 -5.38 -13.86
CA ASP A 465 9.59 -5.51 -15.22
C ASP A 465 8.12 -5.05 -15.28
N ALA A 466 7.32 -5.45 -14.29
CA ALA A 466 5.93 -5.00 -14.18
C ALA A 466 5.82 -3.48 -13.99
N LEU A 467 6.70 -2.84 -13.20
CA LEU A 467 6.74 -1.38 -13.07
C LEU A 467 7.05 -0.69 -14.40
N THR A 468 7.97 -1.25 -15.20
CA THR A 468 8.27 -0.74 -16.54
C THR A 468 7.06 -0.86 -17.47
N SER A 469 6.33 -1.98 -17.42
CA SER A 469 5.09 -2.13 -18.19
C SER A 469 3.99 -1.14 -17.77
N VAL A 470 3.99 -0.65 -16.52
CA VAL A 470 3.04 0.39 -16.09
C VAL A 470 3.29 1.68 -16.85
N SER A 471 4.54 2.18 -16.90
CA SER A 471 4.85 3.44 -17.59
C SER A 471 4.57 3.35 -19.10
N GLU A 472 4.90 2.22 -19.72
CA GLU A 472 4.57 1.93 -21.12
C GLU A 472 3.06 1.93 -21.39
N ALA A 473 2.27 1.27 -20.54
CA ALA A 473 0.82 1.20 -20.69
C ALA A 473 0.13 2.56 -20.49
N LEU A 474 0.63 3.37 -19.54
CA LEU A 474 0.13 4.73 -19.31
C LEU A 474 0.40 5.65 -20.50
N ALA A 475 1.56 5.53 -21.14
CA ALA A 475 1.91 6.30 -22.33
C ALA A 475 1.01 5.99 -23.56
N VAL A 476 0.43 4.79 -23.63
CA VAL A 476 -0.51 4.35 -24.69
C VAL A 476 -1.98 4.53 -24.25
N GLU A 477 -2.24 5.30 -23.18
CA GLU A 477 -3.58 5.59 -22.64
C GLU A 477 -4.36 4.33 -22.16
N ASN A 478 -3.67 3.21 -21.92
CA ASN A 478 -4.30 1.96 -21.49
C ASN A 478 -4.29 1.83 -19.95
N TYR A 479 -5.16 2.59 -19.31
CA TYR A 479 -5.27 2.67 -17.84
C TYR A 479 -5.62 1.35 -17.16
N VAL A 480 -6.42 0.47 -17.79
CA VAL A 480 -6.79 -0.83 -17.19
C VAL A 480 -5.57 -1.74 -17.13
N VAL A 481 -4.81 -1.81 -18.22
CA VAL A 481 -3.60 -2.64 -18.29
C VAL A 481 -2.52 -2.08 -17.36
N ALA A 482 -2.35 -0.76 -17.32
CA ALA A 482 -1.45 -0.10 -16.37
C ALA A 482 -1.80 -0.46 -14.91
N LEU A 483 -3.09 -0.39 -14.55
CA LEU A 483 -3.56 -0.81 -13.23
C LEU A 483 -3.22 -2.29 -12.97
N GLN A 484 -3.52 -3.20 -13.90
CA GLN A 484 -3.22 -4.63 -13.74
C GLN A 484 -1.73 -4.91 -13.51
N HIS A 485 -0.85 -4.25 -14.26
CA HIS A 485 0.60 -4.35 -14.06
C HIS A 485 1.03 -3.76 -12.72
N SER A 486 0.42 -2.66 -12.28
CA SER A 486 0.71 -2.07 -10.96
C SER A 486 0.33 -3.00 -9.81
N ILE A 487 -0.81 -3.72 -9.94
CA ILE A 487 -1.27 -4.72 -8.96
C ILE A 487 -0.30 -5.91 -8.94
N LYS A 488 0.12 -6.38 -10.12
CA LYS A 488 1.10 -7.46 -10.24
C LYS A 488 2.43 -7.08 -9.59
N ALA A 489 2.89 -5.84 -9.79
CA ALA A 489 4.15 -5.34 -9.23
C ALA A 489 4.10 -5.36 -7.69
N ILE A 490 3.07 -4.77 -7.08
CA ILE A 490 2.97 -4.73 -5.61
C ILE A 490 2.84 -6.14 -5.02
N GLU A 491 2.06 -7.02 -5.64
CA GLU A 491 1.92 -8.40 -5.16
C GLU A 491 3.24 -9.17 -5.21
N LEU A 492 4.04 -9.01 -6.26
CA LEU A 492 5.34 -9.66 -6.39
C LEU A 492 6.34 -9.12 -5.37
N ALA A 493 6.37 -7.80 -5.16
CA ALA A 493 7.20 -7.16 -4.15
C ALA A 493 6.84 -7.63 -2.73
N GLU A 494 5.56 -7.66 -2.38
CA GLU A 494 5.11 -8.15 -1.07
C GLU A 494 5.38 -9.65 -0.90
N LYS A 495 5.16 -10.47 -1.93
CA LYS A 495 5.50 -11.91 -1.91
C LYS A 495 7.00 -12.18 -1.79
N ALA A 496 7.85 -11.25 -2.21
CA ALA A 496 9.30 -11.32 -2.04
C ALA A 496 9.72 -10.87 -0.63
N PHE A 497 9.13 -9.78 -0.14
CA PHE A 497 9.44 -9.21 1.18
C PHE A 497 9.00 -10.12 2.34
N PHE A 498 7.80 -10.70 2.26
CA PHE A 498 7.23 -11.57 3.30
C PHE A 498 7.50 -13.07 3.06
N ASP A 499 8.51 -13.40 2.23
CA ASP A 499 8.84 -14.79 1.96
C ASP A 499 9.30 -15.51 3.24
N PRO A 500 8.74 -16.69 3.60
CA PRO A 500 9.06 -17.38 4.85
C PRO A 500 10.56 -17.66 5.04
N THR A 501 11.31 -17.82 3.94
CA THR A 501 12.74 -18.14 4.02
C THR A 501 13.57 -16.97 4.54
N MET A 502 13.10 -15.73 4.34
CA MET A 502 13.77 -14.50 4.78
C MET A 502 13.72 -14.32 6.30
N VAL A 503 12.64 -14.80 6.94
CA VAL A 503 12.43 -14.67 8.40
C VAL A 503 13.06 -15.84 9.18
N SER A 504 13.17 -17.02 8.54
CA SER A 504 13.43 -18.30 9.22
C SER A 504 14.85 -18.50 9.82
N MET A 505 15.84 -17.68 9.46
CA MET A 505 17.25 -17.91 9.86
C MET A 505 17.88 -16.82 10.73
N LEU A 506 17.09 -15.88 11.24
CA LEU A 506 17.56 -14.87 12.21
C LEU A 506 18.10 -15.45 13.54
N TYR A 507 18.03 -16.77 13.74
CA TYR A 507 18.35 -17.44 15.01
C TYR A 507 19.76 -18.01 15.15
N PHE A 508 20.69 -17.81 14.19
CA PHE A 508 22.07 -18.25 14.36
C PHE A 508 23.10 -17.09 14.31
N PRO A 509 23.21 -16.29 15.38
CA PRO A 509 24.29 -15.33 15.55
C PRO A 509 25.68 -15.95 15.34
N ASP A 510 26.59 -15.19 14.72
CA ASP A 510 27.99 -15.61 14.52
C ASP A 510 28.68 -15.97 15.84
N GLU A 511 28.25 -15.38 16.96
CA GLU A 511 28.71 -15.71 18.31
C GLU A 511 28.53 -17.19 18.64
N HIS A 512 27.41 -17.80 18.22
CA HIS A 512 27.18 -19.24 18.40
C HIS A 512 28.05 -20.07 17.45
N LYS A 513 28.32 -19.58 16.23
CA LYS A 513 29.29 -20.19 15.31
C LYS A 513 30.67 -20.26 15.99
N TYR A 514 31.16 -19.14 16.54
CA TYR A 514 32.45 -19.11 17.24
C TYR A 514 32.45 -19.95 18.52
N ALA A 515 31.37 -19.94 19.30
CA ALA A 515 31.27 -20.73 20.52
C ALA A 515 31.40 -22.25 20.25
N ILE A 516 30.88 -22.73 19.12
CA ILE A 516 31.01 -24.13 18.69
C ILE A 516 32.44 -24.43 18.20
N TYR A 517 33.05 -23.50 17.46
CA TYR A 517 34.35 -23.73 16.81
C TYR A 517 35.56 -23.48 17.73
N MET A 518 35.48 -22.58 18.70
CA MET A 518 36.61 -22.21 19.58
C MET A 518 37.21 -23.39 20.35
N PRO A 519 36.42 -24.29 20.98
CA PRO A 519 36.97 -25.46 21.67
C PRO A 519 37.76 -26.41 20.76
N LEU A 520 37.43 -26.48 19.46
CA LEU A 520 38.12 -27.32 18.48
C LEU A 520 39.41 -26.67 17.97
N PHE A 521 39.36 -25.39 17.62
CA PHE A 521 40.47 -24.71 16.94
C PHE A 521 41.49 -24.09 17.88
N VAL A 522 41.12 -23.64 19.08
CA VAL A 522 42.05 -22.99 20.02
C VAL A 522 43.19 -23.94 20.46
N PRO A 523 42.92 -25.20 20.85
CA PRO A 523 43.98 -26.14 21.25
C PRO A 523 44.96 -26.47 20.12
N ILE A 524 44.51 -26.40 18.86
CA ILE A 524 45.34 -26.68 17.68
C ILE A 524 46.12 -25.42 17.26
N SER A 525 45.49 -24.25 17.33
CA SER A 525 46.06 -22.97 16.85
C SER A 525 47.17 -22.45 17.76
N VAL A 526 47.03 -22.58 19.09
CA VAL A 526 48.01 -22.03 20.05
C VAL A 526 49.41 -22.66 19.89
N PRO A 527 49.57 -24.00 19.82
CA PRO A 527 50.88 -24.60 19.57
C PRO A 527 51.48 -24.24 18.20
N LEU A 528 50.65 -24.16 17.16
CA LEU A 528 51.08 -23.80 15.80
C LEU A 528 51.63 -22.37 15.71
N ILE A 529 50.97 -21.42 16.37
CA ILE A 529 51.44 -20.02 16.46
C ILE A 529 52.75 -19.96 17.26
N MET A 530 52.86 -20.66 18.39
CA MET A 530 54.12 -20.73 19.14
C MET A 530 55.28 -21.31 18.32
N ALA A 531 55.02 -22.37 17.55
CA ALA A 531 56.02 -22.99 16.68
C ALA A 531 56.50 -22.02 15.58
N LEU A 532 55.57 -21.28 14.98
CA LEU A 532 55.86 -20.26 13.97
C LEU A 532 56.68 -19.10 14.57
N LEU A 533 56.28 -18.55 15.72
CA LEU A 533 57.02 -17.50 16.43
C LEU A 533 58.45 -17.92 16.79
N LYS A 534 58.65 -19.18 17.21
CA LYS A 534 59.97 -19.72 17.52
C LYS A 534 60.85 -19.80 16.27
N GLN A 535 60.31 -20.20 15.13
CA GLN A 535 61.04 -20.21 13.86
C GLN A 535 61.41 -18.81 13.38
N PHE A 536 60.49 -17.83 13.50
CA PHE A 536 60.79 -16.43 13.15
C PHE A 536 61.89 -15.84 14.03
N LYS A 537 61.87 -16.10 15.35
CA LYS A 537 62.95 -15.67 16.26
C LYS A 537 64.29 -16.32 15.89
N ALA A 538 64.30 -17.62 15.58
CA ALA A 538 65.52 -18.32 15.16
C ALA A 538 66.10 -17.76 13.85
N LEU A 539 65.25 -17.44 12.88
CA LEU A 539 65.66 -16.80 11.62
C LEU A 539 66.24 -15.40 11.84
N LYS A 540 65.62 -14.58 12.72
CA LYS A 540 66.11 -13.24 13.06
C LYS A 540 67.47 -13.29 13.77
N GLN A 541 67.65 -14.21 14.72
CA GLN A 541 68.93 -14.41 15.40
C GLN A 541 70.03 -14.95 14.47
N SER A 542 69.68 -15.76 13.47
CA SER A 542 70.64 -16.26 12.47
C SER A 542 71.12 -15.20 11.48
N LYS A 543 70.30 -14.16 11.21
CA LYS A 543 70.68 -12.99 10.41
C LYS A 543 71.61 -12.05 11.19
N ILE A 544 71.32 -11.79 12.46
CA ILE A 544 72.15 -10.95 13.34
C ILE A 544 73.54 -11.58 13.62
N LYS A 545 73.68 -12.91 13.47
CA LYS A 545 74.97 -13.62 13.57
C LYS A 545 75.76 -13.68 12.25
N LYS A 546 75.18 -13.21 11.14
CA LYS A 546 75.77 -13.25 9.79
C LYS A 546 76.17 -11.86 9.26
N GLU A 547 75.72 -10.79 9.90
CA GLU A 547 76.38 -9.48 9.91
C GLU A 547 77.48 -9.50 10.98
#